data_AF-A0A5Y9DHA3-F1
#
_entry.id   AF-A0A5Y9DHA3-F1
#
_cell.length_a   1.000
_cell.length_b   1.000
_cell.length_c   1.000
_cell.angle_alpha   90.00
_cell.angle_beta   90.00
_cell.angle_gamma   90.00
#
_symmetry.space_group_name_H-M   'P 1'
#
loop_
_entity.id
_entity.type
_entity.pdbx_description
1 polymer ?
#
loop_
_entity_poly.entity_id
_entity_poly.type
_entity_poly.pdbx_seq_one_letter_code
_entity_poly.pdbx_strand_id
1 'polypeptide(L)'
;MQEKINELKDYAELAQASYFYFDLEDCILQENETIITLNELLNLSYNGKIAGKKEKVGQKYSFISKGELNGEFGELQTKNFIQRYEVQFHQPNTTSGFSATLFYDKQKDEFIVGFRGTEGFWNIDT
;
A
#
# COMPACT_ATOMS: atom_id res chain seq x y z
N MET A 1 -10.67 -15.34 -4.88
CA MET A 1 -9.44 -14.51 -4.72
C MET A 1 -9.62 -13.16 -5.38
N GLN A 2 -10.04 -13.12 -6.65
CA GLN A 2 -10.42 -11.88 -7.34
C GLN A 2 -11.50 -11.07 -6.60
N GLU A 3 -12.56 -11.73 -6.08
CA GLU A 3 -13.60 -11.06 -5.29
C GLU A 3 -13.05 -10.41 -4.03
N LYS A 4 -12.23 -11.13 -3.25
CA LYS A 4 -11.53 -10.57 -2.09
C LYS A 4 -10.62 -9.40 -2.45
N ILE A 5 -9.95 -9.44 -3.60
CA ILE A 5 -9.12 -8.33 -4.09
C ILE A 5 -10.00 -7.10 -4.37
N ASN A 6 -11.16 -7.30 -4.98
CA ASN A 6 -12.10 -6.21 -5.28
C ASN A 6 -12.73 -5.62 -4.00
N GLU A 7 -13.18 -6.47 -3.07
CA GLU A 7 -13.70 -6.05 -1.76
C GLU A 7 -12.66 -5.23 -0.99
N LEU A 8 -11.40 -5.68 -0.99
CA LEU A 8 -10.32 -4.98 -0.34
C LEU A 8 -10.04 -3.62 -1.02
N LYS A 9 -10.04 -3.53 -2.36
CA LYS A 9 -9.82 -2.25 -3.07
C LYS A 9 -10.82 -1.15 -2.70
N ASP A 10 -12.02 -1.51 -2.25
CA ASP A 10 -13.04 -0.55 -1.85
C ASP A 10 -12.84 0.02 -0.43
N TYR A 11 -11.97 -0.58 0.37
CA TYR A 11 -11.69 -0.13 1.73
C TYR A 11 -10.88 1.18 1.74
N ALA A 12 -11.20 2.08 2.67
CA ALA A 12 -10.63 3.43 2.72
C ALA A 12 -9.10 3.42 2.87
N GLU A 13 -8.58 2.49 3.68
CA GLU A 13 -7.14 2.26 3.78
C GLU A 13 -6.55 1.55 2.59
N LEU A 14 -7.29 0.91 1.68
CA LEU A 14 -6.69 0.14 0.60
C LEU A 14 -6.32 0.96 -0.64
N ALA A 15 -6.88 2.16 -0.75
CA ALA A 15 -6.25 3.25 -1.50
C ALA A 15 -4.98 3.77 -0.82
N GLN A 16 -4.85 3.56 0.50
CA GLN A 16 -3.62 3.80 1.22
C GLN A 16 -2.66 2.59 1.04
N ALA A 17 -3.13 1.34 1.16
CA ALA A 17 -2.46 0.02 1.06
C ALA A 17 -1.95 -0.31 -0.33
N SER A 18 -2.55 0.25 -1.38
CA SER A 18 -1.94 0.33 -2.70
C SER A 18 -0.57 1.00 -2.65
N TYR A 19 -0.34 1.97 -1.76
CA TYR A 19 0.98 2.55 -1.52
C TYR A 19 1.84 1.74 -0.56
N PHE A 20 1.36 0.67 0.08
CA PHE A 20 2.17 0.03 1.12
C PHE A 20 3.22 -0.95 0.56
N TYR A 21 3.26 -1.18 -0.77
CA TYR A 21 4.32 -1.91 -1.51
C TYR A 21 5.08 -2.96 -0.69
N PHE A 22 4.36 -3.79 0.06
CA PHE A 22 4.97 -4.60 1.12
C PHE A 22 5.98 -5.61 0.56
N ASP A 23 5.88 -5.93 -0.73
CA ASP A 23 6.82 -6.74 -1.48
C ASP A 23 8.19 -6.08 -1.73
N LEU A 24 8.25 -4.76 -1.56
CA LEU A 24 9.43 -3.91 -1.73
C LEU A 24 9.96 -3.34 -0.41
N GLU A 25 9.35 -3.71 0.74
CA GLU A 25 9.96 -3.50 2.05
C GLU A 25 11.35 -4.20 2.08
N ASP A 26 12.36 -3.51 2.59
CA ASP A 26 13.78 -3.91 2.56
C ASP A 26 14.43 -3.98 1.16
N CYS A 27 13.73 -3.60 0.09
CA CYS A 27 14.35 -3.47 -1.23
C CYS A 27 15.14 -2.17 -1.36
N ILE A 28 16.08 -2.14 -2.31
CA ILE A 28 16.94 -0.98 -2.53
C ILE A 28 16.40 -0.15 -3.68
N LEU A 29 16.28 1.16 -3.48
CA LEU A 29 15.95 2.11 -4.53
C LEU A 29 17.07 2.21 -5.55
N GLN A 30 16.72 2.21 -6.83
CA GLN A 30 17.70 2.33 -7.90
C GLN A 30 18.34 3.73 -7.97
N GLU A 31 17.61 4.77 -7.58
CA GLU A 31 18.04 6.16 -7.75
C GLU A 31 19.17 6.57 -6.79
N ASN A 32 19.10 6.14 -5.53
CA ASN A 32 19.96 6.62 -4.44
C ASN A 32 20.50 5.49 -3.56
N GLU A 33 20.22 4.24 -3.89
CA GLU A 33 20.63 3.05 -3.13
C GLU A 33 20.13 3.01 -1.68
N THR A 34 19.10 3.78 -1.34
CA THR A 34 18.45 3.75 -0.02
C THR A 34 17.61 2.49 0.14
N ILE A 35 17.65 1.90 1.34
CA ILE A 35 16.77 0.79 1.72
C ILE A 35 15.38 1.35 1.99
N ILE A 36 14.40 0.81 1.30
CA ILE A 36 13.00 1.20 1.45
C ILE A 36 12.47 0.72 2.80
N THR A 37 11.95 1.67 3.55
CA THR A 37 11.19 1.46 4.78
C THR A 37 9.69 1.63 4.54
N LEU A 38 8.88 1.10 5.46
CA LEU A 38 7.42 1.29 5.44
C LEU A 38 7.03 2.78 5.30
N ASN A 39 7.76 3.70 5.93
CA ASN A 39 7.50 5.13 5.84
C ASN A 39 7.71 5.72 4.43
N GLU A 40 8.67 5.18 3.67
CA GLU A 40 8.93 5.63 2.30
C GLU A 40 7.91 5.04 1.33
N LEU A 41 7.44 3.81 1.60
CA LEU A 41 6.33 3.21 0.85
C LEU A 41 5.05 4.03 1.01
N LEU A 42 4.76 4.47 2.24
CA LEU A 42 3.62 5.33 2.57
C LEU A 42 3.67 6.72 1.90
N ASN A 43 4.79 7.12 1.30
CA ASN A 43 4.97 8.44 0.72
C ASN A 43 4.78 8.44 -0.81
N LEU A 44 3.76 9.17 -1.26
CA LEU A 44 3.39 9.33 -2.68
C LEU A 44 4.52 9.81 -3.59
N SER A 45 5.53 10.51 -3.05
CA SER A 45 6.70 10.96 -3.82
C SER A 45 7.58 9.81 -4.35
N TYR A 46 7.35 8.58 -3.87
CA TYR A 46 8.04 7.39 -4.38
C TYR A 46 7.26 6.66 -5.48
N ASN A 47 6.07 7.14 -5.85
CA ASN A 47 5.31 6.57 -6.96
C ASN A 47 6.11 6.63 -8.29
N GLY A 48 6.13 5.54 -9.04
CA GLY A 48 6.88 5.34 -10.29
C GLY A 48 8.36 5.04 -10.12
N LYS A 49 8.90 5.01 -8.89
CA LYS A 49 10.31 4.70 -8.67
C LYS A 49 10.57 3.20 -8.70
N ILE A 50 11.77 2.82 -9.13
CA ILE A 50 12.17 1.42 -9.26
C ILE A 50 12.93 0.99 -8.00
N ALA A 51 12.48 -0.12 -7.42
CA ALA A 51 13.10 -0.77 -6.29
C ALA A 51 13.38 -2.24 -6.57
N GLY A 52 14.38 -2.80 -5.91
CA GLY A 52 14.73 -4.20 -6.15
C GLY A 52 15.72 -4.80 -5.17
N LYS A 53 15.82 -6.13 -5.17
CA LYS A 53 16.84 -6.84 -4.40
C LYS A 53 18.17 -6.80 -5.13
N LYS A 54 19.25 -6.51 -4.40
CA LYS A 54 20.62 -6.62 -4.90
C LYS A 54 21.26 -7.90 -4.39
N GLU A 55 22.00 -8.56 -5.26
CA GLU A 55 22.85 -9.69 -4.90
C GLU A 55 24.25 -9.48 -5.46
N LYS A 56 25.24 -10.09 -4.79
CA LYS A 56 26.63 -10.06 -5.25
C LYS A 56 26.79 -11.06 -6.38
N VAL A 57 26.97 -10.55 -7.60
CA VAL A 57 27.26 -11.35 -8.79
C VAL A 57 28.74 -11.16 -9.13
N GLY A 58 29.57 -12.12 -8.71
CA GLY A 58 31.03 -12.03 -8.83
C GLY A 58 31.61 -10.95 -7.92
N GLN A 59 32.26 -9.93 -8.49
CA GLN A 59 32.85 -8.81 -7.75
C GLN A 59 31.95 -7.56 -7.67
N LYS A 60 30.76 -7.59 -8.26
CA LYS A 60 29.84 -6.44 -8.33
C LYS A 60 28.48 -6.78 -7.72
N TYR A 61 27.80 -5.79 -7.18
CA TYR A 61 26.39 -5.93 -6.81
C TYR A 61 25.52 -5.65 -8.04
N SER A 62 24.48 -6.44 -8.23
CA SER A 62 23.53 -6.27 -9.34
C SER A 62 22.11 -6.51 -8.86
N PHE A 63 21.15 -5.79 -9.43
CA PHE A 63 19.73 -6.01 -9.16
C PHE A 63 19.29 -7.33 -9.80
N ILE A 64 18.75 -8.23 -8.97
CA ILE A 64 18.25 -9.55 -9.39
C ILE A 64 16.73 -9.56 -9.59
N SER A 65 16.04 -8.57 -9.03
CA SER A 65 14.63 -8.29 -9.27
C SER A 65 14.41 -6.78 -9.27
N LYS A 66 13.44 -6.29 -10.04
CA LYS A 66 13.02 -4.89 -10.07
C LYS A 66 11.51 -4.82 -10.14
N GLY A 67 10.91 -3.98 -9.30
CA GLY A 67 9.50 -3.60 -9.34
C GLY A 67 9.38 -2.09 -9.39
N GLU A 68 8.33 -1.59 -10.06
CA GLU A 68 7.95 -0.18 -9.99
C GLU A 68 7.01 0.02 -8.81
N LEU A 69 7.26 1.07 -8.03
CA LEU A 69 6.36 1.52 -6.99
C LEU A 69 5.16 2.22 -7.66
N ASN A 70 4.25 1.50 -8.31
CA ASN A 70 3.18 2.07 -9.15
C ASN A 70 1.74 2.03 -8.56
N GLY A 71 1.59 1.57 -7.32
CA GLY A 71 0.32 1.53 -6.58
C GLY A 71 -0.60 0.36 -6.93
N GLU A 72 -0.17 -0.64 -7.70
CA GLU A 72 -1.08 -1.73 -8.07
C GLU A 72 -1.30 -2.72 -6.91
N PHE A 73 -2.48 -2.64 -6.28
CA PHE A 73 -2.92 -3.61 -5.29
C PHE A 73 -3.31 -4.94 -5.96
N GLY A 74 -2.34 -5.85 -6.04
CA GLY A 74 -2.47 -7.18 -6.64
C GLY A 74 -2.64 -8.31 -5.62
N GLU A 75 -2.51 -9.55 -6.12
CA GLU A 75 -2.65 -10.76 -5.31
C GLU A 75 -1.60 -10.85 -4.18
N LEU A 76 -0.36 -10.43 -4.46
CA LEU A 76 0.73 -10.47 -3.49
C LEU A 76 0.51 -9.47 -2.35
N GLN A 77 0.14 -8.24 -2.67
CA GLN A 77 -0.21 -7.20 -1.70
C GLN A 77 -1.42 -7.64 -0.88
N THR A 78 -2.41 -8.28 -1.50
CA THR A 78 -3.55 -8.89 -0.80
C THR A 78 -3.11 -9.94 0.21
N LYS A 79 -2.21 -10.87 -0.18
CA LYS A 79 -1.69 -11.91 0.72
C LYS A 79 -0.93 -11.32 1.90
N ASN A 80 -0.04 -10.34 1.64
CA ASN A 80 0.73 -9.68 2.70
C ASN A 80 -0.20 -8.90 3.64
N PHE A 81 -1.19 -8.20 3.07
CA PHE A 81 -2.17 -7.45 3.83
C PHE A 81 -2.96 -8.35 4.79
N ILE A 82 -3.58 -9.43 4.31
CA ILE A 82 -4.36 -10.33 5.18
C ILE A 82 -3.50 -11.10 6.19
N GLN A 83 -2.20 -11.26 5.94
CA GLN A 83 -1.28 -11.87 6.90
C GLN A 83 -1.00 -10.95 8.09
N ARG A 84 -0.94 -9.63 7.86
CA ARG A 84 -0.63 -8.63 8.90
C ARG A 84 -1.87 -7.99 9.52
N TYR A 85 -2.86 -7.65 8.72
CA TYR A 85 -4.02 -6.90 9.14
C TYR A 85 -5.28 -7.76 9.16
N GLU A 86 -6.16 -7.45 10.10
CA GLU A 86 -7.52 -7.97 10.14
C GLU A 86 -8.51 -6.81 10.05
N VAL A 87 -9.49 -6.90 9.15
CA VAL A 87 -10.53 -5.88 8.99
C VAL A 87 -11.58 -6.08 10.07
N GLN A 88 -11.68 -5.13 10.98
CA GLN A 88 -12.62 -5.18 12.10
C GLN A 88 -13.95 -4.53 11.74
N PHE A 89 -13.90 -3.44 10.97
CA PHE A 89 -15.09 -2.72 10.52
C PHE A 89 -14.80 -1.94 9.25
N HIS A 90 -15.75 -1.93 8.32
CA HIS A 90 -15.68 -1.14 7.10
C HIS A 90 -16.94 -0.29 6.94
N GLN A 91 -16.74 1.02 6.78
CA GLN A 91 -17.73 1.98 6.34
C GLN A 91 -17.52 2.24 4.84
N PRO A 92 -18.46 1.81 3.97
CA PRO A 92 -18.42 2.12 2.55
C PRO A 92 -18.49 3.62 2.27
N ASN A 93 -18.30 4.00 1.00
CA ASN A 93 -18.45 5.38 0.55
C ASN A 93 -19.83 5.93 0.98
N THR A 94 -19.81 7.01 1.75
CA THR A 94 -20.99 7.72 2.20
C THR A 94 -21.37 8.84 1.23
N THR A 95 -22.64 9.22 1.23
CA THR A 95 -23.14 10.37 0.45
C THR A 95 -22.49 11.69 0.87
N SER A 96 -22.01 11.77 2.11
CA SER A 96 -21.22 12.89 2.65
C SER A 96 -19.76 12.91 2.18
N GLY A 97 -19.34 12.00 1.30
CA GLY A 97 -18.03 12.06 0.66
C GLY A 97 -16.89 11.48 1.48
N PHE A 98 -17.13 10.46 2.30
CA PHE A 98 -16.05 9.72 2.94
C PHE A 98 -16.30 8.21 3.03
N SER A 99 -15.22 7.44 3.12
CA SER A 99 -15.22 6.06 3.62
C SER A 99 -14.25 5.93 4.79
N ALA A 100 -14.46 4.91 5.62
CA ALA A 100 -13.59 4.64 6.77
C ALA A 100 -13.40 3.14 6.93
N THR A 101 -12.26 2.71 7.47
CA THR A 101 -12.05 1.30 7.79
C THR A 101 -11.18 1.19 9.04
N LEU A 102 -11.55 0.27 9.94
CA LEU A 102 -10.83 -0.06 11.16
C LEU A 102 -10.15 -1.41 10.97
N PHE A 103 -8.85 -1.43 11.25
CA PHE A 103 -8.00 -2.60 11.15
C PHE A 103 -7.37 -2.90 12.50
N TYR A 104 -6.98 -4.15 12.65
CA TYR A 104 -6.11 -4.60 13.71
C TYR A 104 -4.79 -5.08 13.10
N ASP A 105 -3.67 -4.46 13.47
CA ASP A 105 -2.31 -4.88 13.10
C ASP A 105 -1.85 -6.00 14.03
N LYS A 106 -1.85 -7.24 13.52
CA LYS A 106 -1.48 -8.43 14.30
C LYS A 106 -0.01 -8.47 14.69
N GLN A 107 0.86 -7.70 14.03
CA GLN A 107 2.28 -7.65 14.36
C GLN A 107 2.58 -6.64 15.46
N LYS A 108 1.85 -5.52 15.47
CA LYS A 108 2.06 -4.42 16.42
C LYS A 108 1.09 -4.42 17.60
N ASP A 109 0.07 -5.28 17.56
CA ASP A 109 -0.96 -5.37 18.60
C ASP A 109 -1.68 -4.02 18.80
N GLU A 110 -2.08 -3.39 17.69
CA GLU A 110 -2.72 -2.07 17.68
C GLU A 110 -3.86 -1.96 16.67
N PHE A 111 -4.77 -1.01 16.92
CA PHE A 111 -5.83 -0.68 15.99
C PHE A 111 -5.44 0.53 15.13
N ILE A 112 -5.72 0.43 13.84
CA ILE A 112 -5.48 1.48 12.85
C ILE A 112 -6.82 1.88 12.24
N VAL A 113 -7.07 3.18 12.15
CA VAL A 113 -8.25 3.71 11.47
C VAL A 113 -7.80 4.59 10.31
N GLY A 114 -8.25 4.24 9.11
CA GLY A 114 -8.04 5.05 7.92
C GLY A 114 -9.34 5.64 7.42
N PHE A 115 -9.25 6.90 7.01
CA PHE A 115 -10.31 7.66 6.38
C PHE A 115 -9.88 8.07 4.98
N ARG A 116 -10.80 8.01 4.03
CA ARG A 116 -10.58 8.48 2.66
C ARG A 116 -11.73 9.39 2.26
N GLY A 117 -11.40 10.56 1.72
CA GLY A 117 -12.38 11.38 1.01
C GLY A 117 -12.83 10.65 -0.26
N THR A 118 -14.13 10.52 -0.44
CA THR A 118 -14.74 9.90 -1.62
C THR A 118 -15.47 10.96 -2.41
N GLU A 119 -15.75 10.71 -3.68
CA GLU A 119 -16.57 11.60 -4.49
C GLU A 119 -17.95 11.75 -3.83
N GLY A 120 -18.16 12.85 -3.12
CA GLY A 120 -19.40 13.24 -2.49
C GLY A 120 -19.88 14.55 -3.13
N PHE A 121 -21.14 14.59 -3.53
CA PHE A 121 -21.77 15.78 -4.10
C PHE A 121 -21.67 16.96 -3.11
N TRP A 122 -20.81 17.93 -3.41
CA TRP A 122 -21.14 19.34 -3.72
C TRP A 122 -19.82 20.07 -4.05
N ASN A 123 -19.62 20.40 -5.33
CA ASN A 123 -18.81 21.55 -5.68
C ASN A 123 -19.56 22.78 -5.16
N ILE A 124 -19.15 23.32 -4.00
CA ILE A 124 -19.52 24.69 -3.62
C ILE A 124 -18.49 25.60 -4.31
N ASP A 125 -18.61 25.68 -5.62
CA ASP A 125 -18.17 26.82 -6.41
C ASP A 125 -19.46 27.53 -6.87
N THR A 126 -20.09 28.25 -5.93
CA THR A 126 -21.12 29.26 -6.20
C THR A 126 -20.76 30.53 -5.46
#